data_AF-X1IMQ1-F1
#
_entry.id   AF-X1IMQ1-F1
#
_cell.length_a   1.000
_cell.length_b   1.000
_cell.length_c   1.000
_cell.angle_alpha   90.00
_cell.angle_beta   90.00
_cell.angle_gamma   90.00
#
_symmetry.space_group_name_H-M   'P 1'
#
loop_
_entity.id
_entity.type
_entity.pdbx_description
1 polymer ?
#
loop_
_entity_poly.entity_id
_entity_poly.type
_entity_poly.pdbx_seq_one_letter_code
_entity_poly.pdbx_strand_id
1 'polypeptide(L)'
;FLIIDDPIQSWDAEHEIQFIEVIRKLVERGKQVILMSHNQKWMEQVRSGCRTLNGWFYEITGYTEAGPHISEVPWEKWTERLKEIDAILKDPNAGSVRLQQAEEEIRIVIAELASELYLKKKGVRKSPHDLNSTKVRKMLLECSIEEALVDRIIQTFETTDDAHHAPINYAAHRQRIRRYHSWAHELAKLLKD
;
A
#
# COMPACT_ATOMS: atom_id res chain seq x y z
N PHE A 1 -6.36 3.47 19.79
CA PHE A 1 -7.21 2.57 19.03
C PHE A 1 -8.65 3.09 19.08
N LEU A 2 -9.39 3.01 17.97
CA LEU A 2 -10.79 3.45 17.83
C LEU A 2 -11.52 2.47 16.92
N ILE A 3 -12.75 2.09 17.28
CA ILE A 3 -13.69 1.37 16.41
C ILE A 3 -14.81 2.32 16.06
N ILE A 4 -15.12 2.43 14.77
CA ILE A 4 -16.20 3.25 14.24
C ILE A 4 -17.15 2.32 13.48
N ASP A 5 -18.37 2.19 13.98
CA ASP A 5 -19.40 1.34 13.40
C ASP A 5 -20.46 2.19 12.71
N ASP A 6 -20.48 2.10 11.39
CA ASP A 6 -21.45 2.69 10.47
C ASP A 6 -21.78 4.18 10.72
N PRO A 7 -20.77 5.06 10.70
CA PRO A 7 -20.86 6.42 11.23
C PRO A 7 -21.75 7.38 10.43
N ILE A 8 -22.09 7.03 9.18
CA ILE A 8 -22.71 7.93 8.21
C ILE A 8 -24.19 7.67 7.95
N GLN A 9 -24.83 6.71 8.63
CA GLN A 9 -26.23 6.29 8.34
C GLN A 9 -27.25 7.45 8.24
N SER A 10 -27.01 8.56 8.94
CA SER A 10 -27.95 9.70 9.02
C SER A 10 -27.35 11.01 8.50
N TRP A 11 -26.23 10.95 7.77
CA TRP A 11 -25.51 12.14 7.31
C TRP A 11 -25.86 12.46 5.86
N ASP A 12 -25.66 13.72 5.48
CA ASP A 12 -25.70 14.09 4.07
C ASP A 12 -24.34 13.84 3.40
N ALA A 13 -24.33 13.88 2.06
CA ALA A 13 -23.14 13.61 1.27
C ALA A 13 -21.96 14.55 1.56
N GLU A 14 -22.20 15.78 2.01
CA GLU A 14 -21.11 16.71 2.33
C GLU A 14 -20.42 16.28 3.63
N HIS A 15 -21.20 15.98 4.66
CA HIS A 15 -20.68 15.49 5.94
C HIS A 15 -20.00 14.13 5.80
N GLU A 16 -20.52 13.24 4.94
CA GLU A 16 -19.89 11.96 4.58
C GLU A 16 -18.46 12.15 4.05
N ILE A 17 -18.25 13.13 3.16
CA ILE A 17 -16.95 13.44 2.58
C ILE A 17 -16.02 14.07 3.63
N GLN A 18 -16.54 15.01 4.41
CA GLN A 18 -15.76 15.66 5.47
C GLN A 18 -15.27 14.65 6.52
N PHE A 19 -16.02 13.58 6.77
CA PHE A 19 -15.62 12.55 7.73
C PHE A 19 -14.37 11.78 7.31
N ILE A 20 -14.15 11.61 6.01
CA ILE A 20 -12.96 10.94 5.49
C ILE A 20 -11.70 11.69 5.95
N GLU A 21 -11.75 13.03 5.94
CA GLU A 21 -10.66 13.88 6.46
C GLU A 21 -10.45 13.71 7.97
N VAL A 22 -11.52 13.46 8.73
CA VAL A 22 -11.42 13.17 10.17
C VAL A 22 -10.72 11.83 10.40
N ILE A 23 -11.12 10.79 9.67
CA ILE A 23 -10.49 9.46 9.72
C ILE A 23 -9.00 9.57 9.41
N ARG A 24 -8.67 10.26 8.31
CA ARG A 24 -7.28 10.49 7.89
C ARG A 24 -6.45 11.16 8.99
N LYS A 25 -6.95 12.28 9.55
CA LYS A 25 -6.28 13.01 10.63
C LYS A 25 -6.09 12.16 11.89
N LEU A 26 -7.02 11.28 12.21
CA LEU A 26 -6.88 10.36 13.35
C LEU A 26 -5.71 9.40 13.14
N VAL A 27 -5.61 8.80 11.95
CA VAL A 27 -4.53 7.88 11.60
C VAL A 27 -3.18 8.59 11.58
N GLU A 28 -3.09 9.76 10.96
CA GLU A 28 -1.87 10.58 10.92
C GLU A 28 -1.39 11.00 12.32
N ARG A 29 -2.30 11.11 13.30
CA ARG A 29 -1.97 11.33 14.73
C ARG A 29 -1.57 10.05 15.47
N GLY A 30 -1.36 8.95 14.76
CA GLY A 30 -0.94 7.66 15.32
C GLY A 30 -2.08 6.84 15.94
N LYS A 31 -3.36 7.14 15.63
CA LYS A 31 -4.45 6.27 16.07
C LYS A 31 -4.66 5.13 15.09
N GLN A 32 -4.65 3.90 15.60
CA GLN A 32 -5.25 2.77 14.89
C GLN A 32 -6.77 2.94 14.85
N VAL A 33 -7.36 2.91 13.65
CA VAL A 33 -8.81 3.04 13.39
C VAL A 33 -9.30 1.77 12.70
N ILE A 34 -10.35 1.15 13.25
CA ILE A 34 -11.15 0.11 12.57
C ILE A 34 -12.47 0.75 12.17
N LEU A 35 -12.74 0.80 10.88
CA LEU A 35 -13.97 1.36 10.32
C LEU A 35 -14.80 0.24 9.69
N MET A 36 -16.07 0.18 10.09
CA MET A 36 -17.05 -0.75 9.54
C MET A 36 -18.21 0.07 8.95
N SER A 37 -18.67 -0.31 7.76
CA SER A 37 -19.89 0.25 7.18
C SER A 37 -20.45 -0.71 6.14
N HIS A 38 -21.77 -0.71 5.99
CA HIS A 38 -22.45 -1.44 4.92
C HIS A 38 -22.52 -0.62 3.61
N ASN A 39 -22.18 0.68 3.65
CA ASN A 39 -22.18 1.54 2.47
C ASN A 39 -20.90 1.35 1.66
N GLN A 40 -20.94 0.43 0.70
CA GLN A 40 -19.78 0.09 -0.14
C GLN A 40 -19.23 1.31 -0.90
N LYS A 41 -20.08 2.16 -1.46
CA LYS A 41 -19.64 3.35 -2.21
C LYS A 41 -18.86 4.31 -1.33
N TRP A 42 -19.32 4.52 -0.11
CA TRP A 42 -18.62 5.37 0.84
C TRP A 42 -17.30 4.74 1.30
N MET A 43 -17.26 3.42 1.53
CA MET A 43 -16.01 2.72 1.84
C MET A 43 -14.98 2.83 0.70
N GLU A 44 -15.41 2.79 -0.56
CA GLU A 44 -14.54 3.08 -1.73
C GLU A 44 -14.00 4.51 -1.70
N GLN A 45 -14.83 5.50 -1.32
CA GLN A 45 -14.38 6.89 -1.15
C GLN A 45 -13.38 7.03 0.00
N VAL A 46 -13.61 6.38 1.14
CA VAL A 46 -12.68 6.35 2.28
C VAL A 46 -11.34 5.81 1.82
N ARG A 47 -11.33 4.67 1.12
CA ARG A 47 -10.11 4.06 0.57
C ARG A 47 -9.37 5.01 -0.36
N SER A 48 -10.08 5.66 -1.27
CA SER A 48 -9.48 6.60 -2.22
C SER A 48 -8.92 7.85 -1.54
N GLY A 49 -9.66 8.45 -0.61
CA GLY A 49 -9.22 9.63 0.15
C GLY A 49 -8.09 9.34 1.14
N CYS A 50 -8.01 8.09 1.60
CA CYS A 50 -6.98 7.58 2.51
C CYS A 50 -5.96 6.68 1.80
N ARG A 51 -5.84 6.73 0.47
CA ARG A 51 -5.01 5.79 -0.31
C ARG A 51 -3.54 5.77 0.09
N THR A 52 -3.03 6.92 0.53
CA THR A 52 -1.63 7.09 0.95
C THR A 52 -1.38 6.61 2.38
N LEU A 53 -2.41 6.14 3.08
CA LEU A 53 -2.27 5.47 4.37
C LEU A 53 -2.03 3.97 4.13
N ASN A 54 -1.26 3.36 5.01
CA ASN A 54 -1.15 1.90 5.06
C ASN A 54 -2.41 1.35 5.77
N GLY A 55 -3.41 0.92 5.00
CA GLY A 55 -4.67 0.39 5.51
C GLY A 55 -4.91 -1.04 5.07
N TRP A 56 -5.73 -1.77 5.82
CA TRP A 56 -6.30 -3.05 5.40
C TRP A 56 -7.75 -2.84 4.98
N PHE A 57 -8.20 -3.54 3.93
CA PHE A 57 -9.61 -3.58 3.57
C PHE A 57 -10.11 -5.02 3.55
N TYR A 58 -11.22 -5.27 4.24
CA TYR A 58 -11.84 -6.57 4.36
C TYR A 58 -13.27 -6.49 3.86
N GLU A 59 -13.66 -7.48 3.06
CA GLU A 59 -15.02 -7.63 2.56
C GLU A 59 -15.63 -8.92 3.10
N ILE A 60 -16.91 -8.83 3.50
CA ILE A 60 -17.71 -10.03 3.76
C ILE A 60 -18.15 -10.57 2.40
N THR A 61 -17.60 -11.72 2.02
CA THR A 61 -17.80 -12.34 0.70
C THR A 61 -18.90 -13.41 0.69
N GLY A 62 -19.42 -13.77 1.86
CA GLY A 62 -20.51 -14.71 1.99
C GLY A 62 -20.87 -14.99 3.45
N TYR A 63 -21.90 -15.79 3.66
CA TYR A 63 -22.35 -16.22 4.98
C TYR A 63 -22.57 -17.74 4.97
N THR A 64 -22.13 -18.41 6.02
CA THR A 64 -22.50 -19.80 6.32
C THR A 64 -23.11 -19.88 7.72
N GLU A 65 -23.61 -21.05 8.11
CA GLU A 65 -24.11 -21.28 9.48
C GLU A 65 -23.03 -21.02 10.56
N ALA A 66 -21.74 -21.10 10.20
CA ALA A 66 -20.63 -20.80 11.09
C ALA A 66 -20.27 -19.30 11.16
N GLY A 67 -20.87 -18.45 10.30
CA GLY A 67 -20.64 -17.00 10.26
C GLY A 67 -20.18 -16.46 8.91
N PRO A 68 -19.81 -15.16 8.86
CA PRO A 68 -19.39 -14.50 7.64
C PRO A 68 -18.02 -15.00 7.16
N HIS A 69 -17.89 -15.16 5.85
CA HIS A 69 -16.61 -15.35 5.18
C HIS A 69 -16.01 -13.97 4.92
N ILE A 70 -14.84 -13.70 5.49
CA ILE A 70 -14.16 -12.42 5.38
C ILE A 70 -12.91 -12.61 4.53
N SER A 71 -12.78 -11.80 3.47
CA SER A 71 -11.62 -11.82 2.59
C SER A 71 -10.93 -10.46 2.62
N GLU A 72 -9.61 -10.47 2.77
CA GLU A 72 -8.79 -9.28 2.56
C GLU A 72 -8.75 -8.94 1.07
N VAL A 73 -8.98 -7.69 0.72
CA VAL A 73 -8.84 -7.16 -0.63
C VAL A 73 -7.87 -5.98 -0.61
N PRO A 74 -7.23 -5.62 -1.73
CA PRO A 74 -6.25 -4.53 -1.75
C PRO A 74 -6.86 -3.22 -1.24
N TRP A 75 -6.14 -2.48 -0.39
CA TRP A 75 -6.56 -1.18 0.12
C TRP A 75 -6.70 -0.14 -0.99
N GLU A 76 -5.70 -0.07 -1.85
CA GLU A 76 -5.72 0.67 -3.11
C GLU A 76 -5.00 -0.20 -4.14
N LYS A 77 -5.28 0.01 -5.43
CA LYS A 77 -4.52 -0.68 -6.47
C LYS A 77 -3.10 -0.12 -6.53
N TRP A 78 -2.10 -1.00 -6.61
CA TRP A 78 -0.70 -0.62 -6.80
C TRP A 78 -0.49 0.32 -8.00
N THR A 79 -1.36 0.24 -9.01
CA THR A 79 -1.35 1.15 -10.18
C THR A 79 -1.61 2.60 -9.81
N GLU A 80 -2.52 2.88 -8.86
CA GLU A 80 -2.79 4.25 -8.41
C GLU A 80 -1.64 4.79 -7.55
N ARG A 81 -1.01 3.93 -6.74
CA ARG A 81 0.20 4.29 -6.00
C ARG A 81 1.36 4.67 -6.93
N LEU A 82 1.57 3.92 -8.02
CA LEU A 82 2.55 4.28 -9.05
C LEU A 82 2.26 5.63 -9.73
N LYS A 83 0.98 5.97 -9.95
CA LYS A 83 0.62 7.31 -10.47
C LYS A 83 0.94 8.43 -9.49
N GLU A 84 0.72 8.21 -8.19
CA GLU A 84 1.10 9.19 -7.15
C GLU A 84 2.62 9.40 -7.12
N ILE A 85 3.40 8.31 -7.17
CA ILE A 85 4.87 8.37 -7.25
C ILE A 85 5.30 9.18 -8.49
N ASP A 86 4.72 8.89 -9.66
CA ASP A 86 5.01 9.60 -10.90
C ASP A 86 4.65 11.10 -10.81
N ALA A 87 3.52 11.45 -10.19
CA ALA A 87 3.13 12.84 -9.95
C ALA A 87 4.15 13.58 -9.08
N ILE A 88 4.61 12.97 -7.98
CA ILE A 88 5.66 13.53 -7.10
C ILE A 88 6.99 13.70 -7.87
N LEU A 89 7.36 12.71 -8.70
CA LEU A 89 8.59 12.74 -9.49
C LEU A 89 8.58 13.82 -10.59
N LYS A 90 7.40 14.19 -11.09
CA LYS A 90 7.17 15.23 -12.10
C LYS A 90 7.06 16.63 -11.52
N ASP A 91 6.61 16.78 -10.27
CA ASP A 91 6.53 18.09 -9.60
C ASP A 91 7.93 18.63 -9.29
N PRO A 92 8.43 19.69 -9.95
CA PRO A 92 9.76 20.24 -9.69
C PRO A 92 9.91 20.82 -8.27
N ASN A 93 8.81 21.15 -7.61
CA ASN A 93 8.79 21.78 -6.29
C ASN A 93 8.59 20.76 -5.15
N ALA A 94 8.51 19.46 -5.44
CA ALA A 94 8.38 18.43 -4.42
C ALA A 94 9.56 18.45 -3.44
N GLY A 95 9.28 18.84 -2.20
CA GLY A 95 10.25 18.89 -1.10
C GLY A 95 10.57 17.52 -0.50
N SER A 96 11.44 17.48 0.50
CA SER A 96 11.95 16.25 1.12
C SER A 96 10.85 15.32 1.64
N VAL A 97 9.81 15.86 2.30
CA VAL A 97 8.68 15.08 2.83
C VAL A 97 7.92 14.36 1.72
N ARG A 98 7.62 15.04 0.62
CA ARG A 98 6.95 14.45 -0.54
C ARG A 98 7.81 13.37 -1.20
N LEU A 99 9.12 13.59 -1.28
CA LEU A 99 10.04 12.60 -1.83
C LEU A 99 10.16 11.36 -0.93
N GLN A 100 10.16 11.52 0.40
CA GLN A 100 10.10 10.39 1.34
C GLN A 100 8.79 9.62 1.22
N GLN A 101 7.66 10.32 1.06
CA GLN A 101 6.38 9.69 0.78
C GLN A 101 6.45 8.83 -0.49
N ALA A 102 7.07 9.32 -1.57
CA ALA A 102 7.24 8.53 -2.79
C ALA A 102 8.11 7.28 -2.58
N GLU A 103 9.14 7.32 -1.73
CA GLU A 103 9.93 6.13 -1.39
C GLU A 103 9.11 5.10 -0.61
N GLU A 104 8.27 5.55 0.32
CA GLU A 104 7.39 4.67 1.09
C GLU A 104 6.30 4.05 0.21
N GLU A 105 5.69 4.81 -0.69
CA GLU A 105 4.74 4.27 -1.66
C GLU A 105 5.39 3.21 -2.56
N ILE A 106 6.67 3.38 -2.94
CA ILE A 106 7.41 2.36 -3.69
C ILE A 106 7.53 1.07 -2.89
N ARG A 107 7.88 1.16 -1.60
CA ARG A 107 7.99 -0.01 -0.71
C ARG A 107 6.67 -0.77 -0.67
N ILE A 108 5.56 -0.06 -0.50
CA ILE A 108 4.21 -0.65 -0.46
C ILE A 108 3.88 -1.32 -1.81
N VAL A 109 4.14 -0.63 -2.93
CA VAL A 109 3.92 -1.19 -4.27
C VAL A 109 4.73 -2.48 -4.48
N ILE A 110 6.00 -2.52 -4.08
CA ILE A 110 6.81 -3.73 -4.22
C ILE A 110 6.25 -4.88 -3.38
N ALA A 111 5.80 -4.61 -2.15
CA ALA A 111 5.17 -5.62 -1.30
C ALA A 111 3.86 -6.15 -1.91
N GLU A 112 3.01 -5.27 -2.44
CA GLU A 112 1.78 -5.62 -3.15
C GLU A 112 2.06 -6.48 -4.39
N LEU A 113 3.00 -6.06 -5.25
CA LEU A 113 3.41 -6.80 -6.44
C LEU A 113 3.99 -8.18 -6.11
N ALA A 114 4.85 -8.28 -5.09
CA ALA A 114 5.42 -9.55 -4.66
C ALA A 114 4.34 -10.51 -4.14
N SER A 115 3.38 -10.00 -3.36
CA SER A 115 2.21 -10.76 -2.91
C SER A 115 1.35 -11.25 -4.08
N GLU A 116 1.04 -10.39 -5.05
CA GLU A 116 0.25 -10.76 -6.22
C GLU A 116 0.96 -11.81 -7.09
N LEU A 117 2.28 -11.66 -7.31
CA LEU A 117 3.08 -12.64 -8.05
C LEU A 117 3.10 -14.00 -7.34
N TYR A 118 3.25 -13.98 -6.01
CA TYR A 118 3.26 -15.20 -5.20
C TYR A 118 1.92 -15.92 -5.27
N LEU A 119 0.81 -15.18 -5.16
CA LEU A 119 -0.53 -15.75 -5.36
C LEU A 119 -0.67 -16.35 -6.76
N LYS A 120 -0.25 -15.63 -7.81
CA LYS A 120 -0.35 -16.10 -9.21
C LYS A 120 0.47 -17.38 -9.45
N LYS A 121 1.71 -17.46 -8.94
CA LYS A 121 2.64 -18.57 -9.23
C LYS A 121 2.53 -19.74 -8.25
N LYS A 122 2.13 -19.50 -7.00
CA LYS A 122 2.07 -20.53 -5.93
C LYS A 122 0.65 -20.83 -5.45
N GLY A 123 -0.35 -20.04 -5.82
CA GLY A 123 -1.73 -20.21 -5.35
C GLY A 123 -1.94 -19.85 -3.87
N VAL A 124 -0.93 -19.27 -3.20
CA VAL A 124 -0.99 -18.93 -1.78
C VAL A 124 -0.98 -17.41 -1.64
N ARG A 125 -1.95 -16.87 -0.91
CA ARG A 125 -1.96 -15.44 -0.59
C ARG A 125 -1.05 -15.13 0.59
N LYS A 126 -0.22 -14.11 0.46
CA LYS A 126 0.58 -13.53 1.54
C LYS A 126 0.14 -12.08 1.72
N SER A 127 -0.03 -11.61 2.95
CA SER A 127 -0.37 -10.20 3.17
C SER A 127 0.83 -9.33 2.79
N PRO A 128 0.66 -8.20 2.09
CA PRO A 128 1.76 -7.29 1.76
C PRO A 128 2.22 -6.45 2.97
N HIS A 129 1.38 -6.33 4.01
CA HIS A 129 1.55 -5.35 5.09
C HIS A 129 2.69 -5.66 6.07
N ASP A 130 3.12 -6.92 6.16
CA ASP A 130 4.22 -7.37 7.03
C ASP A 130 5.47 -7.79 6.23
N LEU A 131 5.51 -7.49 4.93
CA LEU A 131 6.64 -7.83 4.07
C LEU A 131 7.81 -6.86 4.28
N ASN A 132 8.97 -7.43 4.58
CA ASN A 132 10.25 -6.74 4.62
C ASN A 132 11.15 -7.23 3.47
N SER A 133 12.32 -6.62 3.33
CA SER A 133 13.33 -6.98 2.33
C SER A 133 13.60 -8.48 2.22
N THR A 134 13.79 -9.15 3.36
CA THR A 134 14.10 -10.59 3.41
C THR A 134 12.93 -11.44 2.93
N LYS A 135 11.70 -11.15 3.38
CA LYS A 135 10.49 -11.86 2.96
C LYS A 135 10.22 -11.66 1.47
N VAL A 136 10.34 -10.43 0.97
CA VAL A 136 10.18 -10.12 -0.47
C VAL A 136 11.21 -10.88 -1.30
N ARG A 137 12.49 -10.87 -0.90
CA ARG A 137 13.56 -11.61 -1.63
C ARG A 137 13.18 -13.07 -1.77
N LYS A 138 12.83 -13.70 -0.65
CA LYS A 138 12.46 -15.12 -0.61
C LYS A 138 11.26 -15.40 -1.53
N MET A 139 10.20 -14.59 -1.43
CA MET A 139 9.00 -14.77 -2.25
C MET A 139 9.29 -14.65 -3.74
N LEU A 140 10.06 -13.65 -4.16
CA LEU A 140 10.39 -13.44 -5.57
C LEU A 140 11.29 -14.57 -6.11
N LEU A 141 12.30 -15.01 -5.36
CA LEU A 141 13.13 -16.14 -5.75
C LEU A 141 12.33 -17.45 -5.85
N GLU A 142 11.41 -17.70 -4.91
CA GLU A 142 10.51 -18.85 -4.99
C GLU A 142 9.60 -18.81 -6.22
N CYS A 143 9.28 -17.63 -6.73
CA CYS A 143 8.53 -17.41 -7.98
C CYS A 143 9.40 -17.51 -9.23
N SER A 144 10.66 -17.92 -9.11
CA SER A 144 11.64 -18.03 -10.20
C SER A 144 11.89 -16.70 -10.92
N ILE A 145 11.80 -15.58 -10.20
CA ILE A 145 12.15 -14.26 -10.71
C ILE A 145 13.68 -14.17 -10.76
N GLU A 146 14.22 -13.58 -11.84
CA GLU A 146 15.65 -13.45 -12.07
C GLU A 146 16.36 -12.74 -10.90
N GLU A 147 17.45 -13.34 -10.41
CA GLU A 147 18.19 -12.85 -9.24
C GLU A 147 18.64 -11.39 -9.42
N ALA A 148 19.10 -11.00 -10.61
CA ALA A 148 19.49 -9.63 -10.92
C ALA A 148 18.34 -8.61 -10.82
N LEU A 149 17.08 -9.02 -11.09
CA LEU A 149 15.92 -8.17 -10.82
C LEU A 149 15.61 -8.15 -9.33
N VAL A 150 15.63 -9.30 -8.66
CA VAL A 150 15.38 -9.40 -7.20
C VAL A 150 16.35 -8.50 -6.43
N ASP A 151 17.64 -8.55 -6.74
CA ASP A 151 18.67 -7.74 -6.08
C ASP A 151 18.40 -6.24 -6.22
N ARG A 152 17.94 -5.78 -7.39
CA ARG A 152 17.52 -4.39 -7.60
C ARG A 152 16.27 -4.05 -6.78
N ILE A 153 15.28 -4.93 -6.76
CA ILE A 153 14.04 -4.72 -6.01
C ILE A 153 14.30 -4.62 -4.50
N ILE A 154 15.22 -5.42 -3.94
CA ILE A 154 15.51 -5.34 -2.51
C ILE A 154 16.18 -4.02 -2.11
N GLN A 155 16.89 -3.35 -3.01
CA GLN A 155 17.48 -2.03 -2.73
C GLN A 155 16.43 -0.95 -2.42
N THR A 156 15.15 -1.16 -2.76
CA THR A 156 14.08 -0.21 -2.42
C THR A 156 13.76 -0.18 -0.91
N PHE A 157 14.21 -1.19 -0.16
CA PHE A 157 13.96 -1.35 1.28
C PHE A 157 15.08 -0.77 2.15
N GLU A 158 16.26 -0.47 1.59
CA GLU A 158 17.44 -0.02 2.35
C GLU A 158 17.19 1.23 3.22
N THR A 159 16.20 2.03 2.84
CA THR A 159 15.92 3.34 3.46
C THR A 159 14.53 3.42 4.09
N THR A 160 13.74 2.35 3.98
CA THR A 160 12.31 2.33 4.34
C THR A 160 11.93 1.10 5.17
N ASP A 161 12.80 0.11 5.31
CA ASP A 161 12.59 -1.07 6.18
C ASP A 161 12.92 -0.72 7.63
N ASP A 162 12.03 -1.05 8.56
CA ASP A 162 12.20 -0.77 10.01
C ASP A 162 13.50 -1.39 10.58
N ALA A 163 14.01 -2.44 9.95
CA ALA A 163 15.27 -3.09 10.31
C ALA A 163 16.52 -2.24 9.95
N HIS A 164 16.38 -1.22 9.10
CA HIS A 164 17.45 -0.34 8.67
C HIS A 164 17.18 1.07 9.20
N HIS A 165 17.90 1.47 10.26
CA HIS A 165 17.88 2.87 10.67
C HIS A 165 18.37 3.74 9.50
N ALA A 166 17.51 4.66 9.03
CA ALA A 166 17.92 5.64 8.03
C ALA A 166 19.17 6.39 8.51
N PRO A 167 20.21 6.57 7.66
CA PRO A 167 21.43 7.27 8.04
C PRO A 167 21.15 8.67 8.60
N ILE A 168 22.00 9.15 9.51
CA ILE A 168 21.84 10.46 10.20
C ILE A 168 21.72 11.66 9.23
N ASN A 169 22.16 11.52 7.98
CA ASN A 169 22.05 12.53 6.92
C ASN A 169 21.22 12.07 5.72
N TYR A 170 20.26 11.17 5.94
CA TYR A 170 19.43 10.64 4.88
C TYR A 170 18.55 11.73 4.24
N ALA A 171 18.67 11.87 2.92
CA ALA A 171 17.74 12.64 2.11
C ALA A 171 17.18 11.76 0.99
N ALA A 172 15.86 11.82 0.80
CA ALA A 172 15.20 11.21 -0.35
C ALA A 172 15.72 11.87 -1.63
N HIS A 173 16.20 11.08 -2.59
CA HIS A 173 16.82 11.58 -3.82
C HIS A 173 16.00 11.21 -5.04
N ARG A 174 15.51 12.22 -5.78
CA ARG A 174 14.58 12.05 -6.91
C ARG A 174 15.07 11.04 -7.96
N GLN A 175 16.36 11.03 -8.30
CA GLN A 175 16.89 10.07 -9.28
C GLN A 175 16.86 8.63 -8.76
N ARG A 176 17.06 8.41 -7.46
CA ARG A 176 16.97 7.08 -6.85
C ARG A 176 15.53 6.58 -6.92
N ILE A 177 14.57 7.43 -6.55
CA ILE A 177 13.13 7.16 -6.63
C ILE A 177 12.71 6.83 -8.07
N ARG A 178 13.24 7.54 -9.08
CA ARG A 178 13.00 7.22 -10.50
C ARG A 178 13.48 5.81 -10.88
N ARG A 179 14.66 5.39 -10.40
CA ARG A 179 15.16 4.02 -10.63
C ARG A 179 14.25 2.98 -9.98
N TYR A 180 13.90 3.21 -8.72
CA TYR A 180 13.01 2.33 -7.98
C TYR A 180 11.63 2.21 -8.65
N HIS A 181 11.07 3.33 -9.09
CA HIS A 181 9.82 3.36 -9.87
C HIS A 181 9.95 2.56 -11.18
N SER A 182 11.05 2.68 -11.91
CA SER A 182 11.31 1.86 -13.10
C SER A 182 11.35 0.36 -12.79
N TRP A 183 11.99 -0.03 -11.69
CA TRP A 183 12.07 -1.45 -11.29
C TRP A 183 10.71 -1.99 -10.84
N ALA A 184 9.89 -1.18 -10.17
CA ALA A 184 8.51 -1.55 -9.86
C ALA A 184 7.68 -1.82 -11.13
N HIS A 185 7.86 -1.03 -12.19
CA HIS A 185 7.25 -1.29 -13.50
C HIS A 185 7.79 -2.56 -14.17
N GLU A 186 9.09 -2.85 -14.06
CA GLU A 186 9.67 -4.11 -14.54
C GLU A 186 9.03 -5.31 -13.83
N LEU A 187 8.90 -5.26 -12.50
CA LEU A 187 8.26 -6.32 -11.72
C LEU A 187 6.77 -6.47 -12.07
N ALA A 188 6.06 -5.35 -12.24
CA ALA A 188 4.64 -5.35 -12.60
C ALA A 188 4.34 -5.96 -13.98
N LYS A 189 5.29 -5.94 -14.93
CA LYS A 189 5.11 -6.61 -16.23
C LYS A 189 4.92 -8.13 -16.06
N LEU A 190 5.61 -8.72 -15.09
CA LEU A 190 5.56 -10.16 -14.82
C LEU A 190 4.20 -10.64 -14.28
N LEU A 191 3.32 -9.73 -13.85
CA LEU A 191 1.93 -10.05 -13.52
C LEU A 191 1.05 -10.22 -14.75
N LYS A 192 1.40 -9.57 -15.86
CA LYS A 192 0.65 -9.65 -17.12
C LYS A 192 1.00 -10.91 -17.92
N ASP A 193 2.19 -11.47 -17.68
CA ASP A 193 2.69 -12.73 -18.25
C ASP A 193 2.27 -13.94 -17.40
#